data_AF-A0A1Q3D5T5-F1
#
_entry.id   AF-A0A1Q3D5T5-F1
#
_cell.length_a   1.000
_cell.length_b   1.000
_cell.length_c   1.000
_cell.angle_alpha   90.00
_cell.angle_beta   90.00
_cell.angle_gamma   90.00
#
_symmetry.space_group_name_H-M   'P 1'
#
loop_
_entity.id
_entity.type
_entity.pdbx_description
1 polymer ?
#
loop_
_entity_poly.entity_id
_entity_poly.type
_entity_poly.pdbx_seq_one_letter_code
_entity_poly.pdbx_strand_id
1 'polypeptide(L)'
;MECNKEEAIRAKEIAENKMRNGDFSGARKIALRAHKLYKDLDNITQMLMVCEVHCGAEQRLLGNEMDWYGILQIKSRKVDEAAIRKQYRKLALRLHPDKNKFPGAEAAFKLIGDARVEILDKDKRSLHDSFCK
;
A
#
# COMPACT_ATOMS: atom_id res chain seq x y z
N MET A 1 -24.47 22.61 3.66
CA MET A 1 -23.33 21.75 4.10
C MET A 1 -22.87 20.81 2.96
N GLU A 2 -23.01 21.21 1.69
CA GLU A 2 -22.69 20.34 0.53
C GLU A 2 -21.27 20.56 -0.02
N CYS A 3 -20.67 21.73 0.20
CA CYS A 3 -19.31 22.04 -0.29
C CYS A 3 -18.25 21.00 0.07
N ASN A 4 -18.25 20.50 1.32
CA ASN A 4 -17.20 19.58 1.77
C ASN A 4 -17.29 18.21 1.10
N LYS A 5 -18.49 17.78 0.69
CA LYS A 5 -18.70 16.51 -0.01
C LYS A 5 -18.26 16.61 -1.47
N GLU A 6 -18.63 17.69 -2.15
CA GLU A 6 -18.20 17.96 -3.53
C GLU A 6 -16.69 18.16 -3.64
N GLU A 7 -16.08 18.86 -2.69
CA GLU A 7 -14.65 19.10 -2.69
C GLU A 7 -13.85 17.80 -2.48
N ALA A 8 -14.36 16.89 -1.63
CA ALA A 8 -13.78 15.56 -1.46
C ALA A 8 -13.88 14.70 -2.74
N ILE A 9 -15.00 14.78 -3.46
CA ILE A 9 -15.19 14.07 -4.74
C ILE A 9 -14.25 14.60 -5.82
N ARG A 10 -14.11 15.93 -5.93
CA ARG A 10 -13.14 16.55 -6.84
C ARG A 10 -11.70 16.16 -6.51
N ALA A 11 -11.32 16.22 -5.24
CA ALA A 11 -9.98 15.81 -4.81
C ALA A 11 -9.70 14.34 -5.15
N LYS A 12 -10.67 13.45 -4.96
CA LYS A 12 -10.57 12.05 -5.36
C LYS A 12 -10.31 11.89 -6.86
N GLU A 13 -11.05 12.59 -7.71
CA GLU A 13 -10.87 12.53 -9.17
C GLU A 13 -9.48 13.01 -9.60
N ILE A 14 -8.99 14.10 -9.01
CA ILE A 14 -7.65 14.62 -9.32
C ILE A 14 -6.57 13.62 -8.88
N ALA A 15 -6.73 13.00 -7.72
CA ALA A 15 -5.82 11.96 -7.25
C ALA A 15 -5.80 10.75 -8.20
N GLU A 16 -6.96 10.33 -8.69
CA GLU A 16 -7.10 9.24 -9.66
C GLU A 16 -6.34 9.53 -10.97
N ASN A 17 -6.50 10.75 -11.50
CA ASN A 17 -5.79 11.19 -12.69
C ASN A 17 -4.26 11.23 -12.46
N LYS A 18 -3.81 11.70 -11.29
CA LYS A 18 -2.39 11.70 -10.92
C LYS A 18 -1.80 10.30 -10.83
N MET A 19 -2.54 9.34 -10.26
CA MET A 19 -2.11 7.94 -10.21
C MET A 19 -1.96 7.35 -11.61
N ARG A 20 -2.89 7.68 -12.53
CA ARG A 20 -2.81 7.24 -13.93
C ARG A 20 -1.61 7.85 -14.68
N ASN A 21 -1.20 9.04 -14.27
CA ASN A 21 -0.03 9.74 -14.80
C ASN A 21 1.30 9.31 -14.14
N GLY A 22 1.27 8.35 -13.20
CA GLY A 22 2.44 7.86 -12.47
C GLY A 22 2.93 8.76 -11.33
N ASP A 23 2.22 9.84 -11.01
CA ASP A 23 2.61 10.77 -9.94
C ASP A 23 1.96 10.38 -8.60
N PHE A 24 2.46 9.32 -7.97
CA PHE A 24 1.91 8.80 -6.71
C PHE A 24 2.16 9.73 -5.52
N SER A 25 3.25 10.50 -5.54
CA SER A 25 3.58 11.49 -4.50
C SER A 25 2.55 12.62 -4.43
N GLY A 26 2.14 13.15 -5.60
CA GLY A 26 1.08 14.15 -5.67
C GLY A 26 -0.29 13.57 -5.35
N ALA A 27 -0.60 12.36 -5.84
CA ALA A 27 -1.85 11.67 -5.51
C ALA A 27 -2.01 11.49 -4.00
N ARG A 28 -0.95 11.10 -3.29
CA ARG A 28 -0.94 10.97 -1.82
C ARG A 28 -1.36 12.26 -1.12
N LYS A 29 -0.78 13.39 -1.49
CA LYS A 29 -1.08 14.70 -0.86
C LYS A 29 -2.55 15.06 -1.04
N ILE A 30 -3.10 14.82 -2.23
CA ILE A 30 -4.49 15.13 -2.56
C ILE A 30 -5.43 14.18 -1.81
N ALA A 31 -5.14 12.88 -1.77
CA ALA A 31 -5.91 11.90 -1.00
C ALA A 31 -5.93 12.25 0.50
N LEU A 32 -4.81 12.73 1.04
CA LEU A 32 -4.69 13.14 2.45
C LEU A 32 -5.51 14.41 2.74
N ARG A 33 -5.59 15.34 1.77
CA ARG A 33 -6.45 16.53 1.85
C ARG A 33 -7.92 16.15 1.80
N ALA A 34 -8.30 15.24 0.91
CA ALA A 34 -9.66 14.69 0.82
C ALA A 34 -10.07 14.02 2.14
N HIS A 35 -9.18 13.25 2.77
CA HIS A 35 -9.44 12.60 4.05
C HIS A 35 -9.70 13.59 5.19
N LYS A 36 -9.01 14.73 5.17
CA LYS A 36 -9.19 15.80 6.16
C LYS A 36 -10.53 16.50 6.03
N LEU A 37 -11.02 16.65 4.80
CA LEU A 37 -12.29 17.30 4.49
C LEU A 37 -13.49 16.38 4.81
N TYR A 38 -13.33 15.08 4.53
CA TYR A 38 -14.40 14.10 4.74
C TYR A 38 -13.83 12.75 5.20
N LYS A 39 -14.01 12.44 6.48
CA LYS A 39 -13.43 11.24 7.13
C LYS A 39 -14.23 9.96 6.88
N ASP A 40 -15.54 10.08 6.68
CA ASP A 40 -16.49 8.97 6.50
C ASP A 40 -16.53 8.37 5.09
N LEU A 41 -15.74 8.92 4.15
CA LEU A 41 -15.64 8.35 2.81
C LEU A 41 -14.67 7.16 2.84
N ASP A 42 -15.23 5.95 2.95
CA ASP A 42 -14.51 4.66 3.00
C ASP A 42 -13.46 4.52 1.87
N ASN A 43 -13.77 5.09 0.70
CA ASN A 43 -12.90 5.09 -0.49
C ASN A 43 -11.56 5.84 -0.32
N ILE A 44 -11.47 6.84 0.55
CA ILE A 44 -10.26 7.67 0.66
C ILE A 44 -9.14 6.90 1.36
N THR A 45 -9.48 6.06 2.34
CA THR A 45 -8.48 5.27 3.04
C THR A 45 -7.85 4.24 2.12
N GLN A 46 -8.64 3.68 1.19
CA GLN A 46 -8.15 2.73 0.21
C GLN A 46 -7.20 3.40 -0.79
N MET A 47 -7.55 4.61 -1.26
CA MET A 47 -6.68 5.42 -2.13
C MET A 47 -5.35 5.78 -1.45
N LEU A 48 -5.39 6.16 -0.16
CA LEU A 48 -4.18 6.41 0.64
C LEU A 48 -3.29 5.17 0.71
N MET A 49 -3.87 4.00 0.99
CA MET A 49 -3.11 2.75 1.07
C MET A 49 -2.44 2.38 -0.24
N VAL A 50 -3.13 2.55 -1.37
CA VAL A 50 -2.53 2.33 -2.70
C VAL A 50 -1.35 3.29 -2.92
N CYS A 51 -1.53 4.57 -2.59
CA CYS A 51 -0.43 5.55 -2.69
C CYS A 51 0.74 5.23 -1.76
N GLU A 52 0.49 4.75 -0.54
CA GLU A 52 1.56 4.36 0.41
C GLU A 52 2.32 3.14 -0.07
N VAL A 53 1.63 2.13 -0.62
CA VAL A 53 2.26 0.93 -1.19
C VAL A 53 3.11 1.27 -2.41
N HIS A 54 2.59 2.07 -3.34
CA HIS A 54 3.36 2.52 -4.52
C HIS A 54 4.53 3.41 -4.12
N CYS A 55 4.31 4.33 -3.18
CA CYS A 55 5.40 5.14 -2.66
C CYS A 55 6.47 4.23 -2.05
N GLY A 56 6.10 3.26 -1.21
CA GLY A 56 7.00 2.22 -0.66
C GLY A 56 7.76 1.42 -1.71
N ALA A 57 7.10 1.03 -2.80
CA ALA A 57 7.72 0.31 -3.91
C ALA A 57 8.65 1.19 -4.76
N GLU A 58 8.35 2.49 -4.90
CA GLU A 58 9.19 3.46 -5.58
C GLU A 58 10.39 3.92 -4.75
N GLN A 59 10.33 3.86 -3.42
CA GLN A 59 11.50 4.02 -2.55
C GLN A 59 12.36 2.76 -2.66
N ARG A 60 13.01 2.60 -3.81
CA ARG A 60 14.33 1.98 -3.90
C ARG A 60 15.24 2.83 -3.02
N LEU A 61 15.25 2.55 -1.71
CA LEU A 61 16.28 3.07 -0.83
C LEU A 61 17.64 2.73 -1.45
N LEU A 62 18.60 3.62 -1.25
CA LEU A 62 19.94 3.74 -1.84
C LEU A 62 20.83 2.47 -1.74
N GLY A 63 20.33 1.35 -2.26
CA GLY A 63 20.87 0.01 -2.12
C GLY A 63 19.79 -1.00 -2.52
N ASN A 64 19.57 -1.15 -3.83
CA ASN A 64 19.00 -2.26 -4.64
C ASN A 64 18.02 -3.32 -4.05
N GLU A 65 17.50 -3.18 -2.84
CA GLU A 65 16.55 -4.11 -2.23
C GLU A 65 15.23 -3.39 -2.02
N MET A 66 14.16 -3.92 -2.63
CA MET A 66 12.80 -3.50 -2.31
C MET A 66 12.52 -3.77 -0.84
N ASP A 67 12.04 -2.76 -0.10
CA ASP A 67 11.62 -2.93 1.28
C ASP A 67 10.22 -3.58 1.33
N TRP A 68 10.18 -4.91 1.19
CA TRP A 68 8.96 -5.70 1.25
C TRP A 68 8.21 -5.53 2.59
N TYR A 69 8.95 -5.27 3.67
CA TYR A 69 8.40 -4.98 4.99
C TYR A 69 7.62 -3.65 4.99
N GLY A 70 8.15 -2.61 4.37
CA GLY A 70 7.50 -1.32 4.16
C GLY A 70 6.27 -1.40 3.27
N ILE A 71 6.30 -2.24 2.23
CA ILE A 71 5.13 -2.52 1.38
C ILE A 71 3.98 -3.16 2.17
N LEU A 72 4.29 -4.05 3.11
CA LEU A 72 3.32 -4.65 4.05
C LEU A 72 2.99 -3.73 5.25
N GLN A 73 3.56 -2.53 5.30
CA GLN A 73 3.47 -1.56 6.40
C GLN A 73 3.89 -2.13 7.76
N ILE A 74 4.90 -3.01 7.77
CA ILE A 74 5.44 -3.62 8.98
C ILE A 74 6.64 -2.78 9.45
N LYS A 75 6.49 -2.12 10.61
CA LYS A 75 7.54 -1.26 11.20
C LYS A 75 8.76 -2.03 11.74
N SER A 76 8.66 -3.36 11.89
CA SER A 76 9.67 -4.17 12.54
C SER A 76 10.04 -5.39 11.70
N ARG A 77 11.33 -5.58 11.44
CA ARG A 77 11.86 -6.74 10.70
C ARG A 77 11.77 -8.06 11.47
N LYS A 78 11.57 -8.00 12.79
CA LYS A 78 11.37 -9.15 13.70
C LYS A 78 9.88 -9.43 13.92
N VAL A 79 9.14 -9.70 12.86
CA VAL A 79 7.70 -10.01 12.97
C VAL A 79 7.48 -11.45 12.54
N ASP A 80 6.72 -12.20 13.34
CA ASP A 80 6.37 -13.58 13.05
C ASP A 80 5.67 -13.73 11.69
N GLU A 81 5.91 -14.85 11.00
CA GLU A 81 5.18 -15.23 9.79
C GLU A 81 3.66 -15.16 9.97
N ALA A 82 3.16 -15.54 11.15
CA ALA A 82 1.74 -15.47 11.48
C ALA A 82 1.22 -14.03 11.46
N ALA A 83 2.01 -13.08 11.96
CA ALA A 83 1.67 -11.66 11.94
C ALA A 83 1.72 -11.11 10.50
N ILE A 84 2.67 -11.54 9.67
CA ILE A 84 2.74 -11.18 8.24
C ILE A 84 1.50 -11.66 7.50
N ARG A 85 1.10 -12.93 7.68
CA ARG A 85 -0.10 -13.49 7.03
C ARG A 85 -1.38 -12.78 7.50
N LYS A 86 -1.46 -12.41 8.78
CA LYS A 86 -2.59 -11.66 9.35
C LYS A 86 -2.66 -10.25 8.77
N GLN A 87 -1.52 -9.56 8.67
CA GLN A 87 -1.42 -8.24 8.08
C GLN A 87 -1.76 -8.27 6.58
N TYR A 88 -1.24 -9.24 5.84
CA TYR A 88 -1.58 -9.48 4.44
C TYR A 88 -3.09 -9.63 4.24
N ARG A 89 -3.76 -10.48 5.04
CA ARG A 89 -5.23 -10.64 4.98
C ARG A 89 -5.95 -9.32 5.24
N LYS A 90 -5.49 -8.54 6.23
CA LYS A 90 -6.07 -7.23 6.54
C LYS A 90 -5.91 -6.26 5.37
N LEU A 91 -4.72 -6.18 4.76
CA LEU A 91 -4.47 -5.33 3.60
C LEU A 91 -5.28 -5.78 2.38
N ALA A 92 -5.30 -7.08 2.08
CA ALA A 92 -6.04 -7.66 0.95
C ALA A 92 -7.55 -7.39 1.03
N LEU A 93 -8.15 -7.46 2.22
CA LEU A 93 -9.56 -7.11 2.41
C LEU A 93 -9.83 -5.63 2.16
N ARG A 94 -8.91 -4.74 2.56
CA ARG A 94 -9.06 -3.29 2.35
C ARG A 94 -8.82 -2.88 0.90
N LEU A 95 -7.88 -3.55 0.24
CA LEU A 95 -7.45 -3.27 -1.12
C LEU A 95 -8.15 -4.13 -2.17
N HIS A 96 -9.24 -4.80 -1.79
CA HIS A 96 -9.92 -5.78 -2.63
C HIS A 96 -10.43 -5.13 -3.93
N PRO A 97 -10.12 -5.71 -5.11
CA PRO A 97 -10.44 -5.10 -6.42
C PRO A 97 -11.96 -4.98 -6.66
N ASP A 98 -12.77 -5.78 -5.96
CA ASP A 98 -14.24 -5.74 -6.04
C ASP A 98 -14.82 -4.40 -5.54
N LYS A 99 -14.30 -3.88 -4.42
CA LYS A 99 -14.74 -2.61 -3.84
C LYS A 99 -13.96 -1.41 -4.37
N ASN A 100 -12.75 -1.63 -4.85
CA ASN A 100 -11.79 -0.57 -5.07
C ASN A 100 -11.26 -0.58 -6.51
N LYS A 101 -12.01 0.08 -7.40
CA LYS A 101 -11.72 0.16 -8.84
C LYS A 101 -10.78 1.32 -9.21
N PHE A 102 -9.84 1.66 -8.32
CA PHE A 102 -8.89 2.74 -8.59
C PHE A 102 -7.72 2.27 -9.45
N PRO A 103 -7.16 3.15 -10.31
CA PRO A 103 -5.92 2.88 -11.01
C PRO A 103 -4.81 2.63 -9.99
N GLY A 104 -4.10 1.52 -10.15
CA GLY A 104 -3.02 1.13 -9.24
C GLY A 104 -3.44 0.25 -8.06
N ALA A 105 -4.74 0.01 -7.82
CA ALA A 105 -5.21 -0.93 -6.80
C ALA A 105 -4.76 -2.37 -7.10
N GLU A 106 -4.90 -2.81 -8.35
CA GLU A 106 -4.40 -4.12 -8.81
C GLU A 106 -2.87 -4.23 -8.65
N ALA A 107 -2.14 -3.18 -9.04
CA ALA A 107 -0.68 -3.16 -8.92
C ALA A 107 -0.21 -3.23 -7.46
N ALA A 108 -0.86 -2.47 -6.56
CA ALA A 108 -0.58 -2.53 -5.12
C ALA A 108 -0.95 -3.89 -4.52
N PHE A 109 -2.06 -4.52 -4.96
CA PHE A 109 -2.42 -5.87 -4.52
C PHE A 109 -1.37 -6.90 -4.93
N LYS A 110 -0.87 -6.80 -6.16
CA LYS A 110 0.21 -7.66 -6.67
C LYS A 110 1.49 -7.47 -5.85
N LEU A 111 1.91 -6.23 -5.58
CA LEU A 111 3.08 -5.91 -4.75
C LEU A 111 2.97 -6.51 -3.34
N ILE A 112 1.80 -6.44 -2.71
CA ILE A 112 1.56 -7.01 -1.38
C ILE A 112 1.64 -8.55 -1.41
N GLY A 113 1.19 -9.18 -2.51
CA GLY A 113 1.32 -10.62 -2.75
C GLY A 113 2.78 -11.05 -2.89
N ASP A 114 3.53 -10.34 -3.73
CA ASP A 114 4.96 -10.57 -3.97
C ASP A 114 5.77 -10.41 -2.67
N ALA A 115 5.53 -9.32 -1.94
CA ALA A 115 6.16 -9.03 -0.66
C ALA A 115 6.00 -10.18 0.35
N ARG A 116 4.79 -10.75 0.43
CA ARG A 116 4.53 -11.87 1.33
C ARG A 116 5.32 -13.11 0.91
N VAL A 117 5.38 -13.42 -0.38
CA VAL A 117 6.11 -14.60 -0.88
C VAL A 117 7.61 -14.42 -0.64
N GLU A 118 8.17 -13.26 -0.98
CA GLU A 118 9.58 -12.92 -0.75
C GLU A 118 9.96 -12.99 0.72
N ILE A 119 9.14 -12.48 1.63
CA ILE A 119 9.44 -12.55 3.07
C ILE A 119 9.40 -13.99 3.59
N LEU A 120 8.39 -14.78 3.18
CA LEU A 120 8.33 -16.21 3.54
C LEU A 120 9.52 -17.01 2.96
N ASP A 121 9.98 -16.67 1.75
CA ASP A 121 11.15 -17.32 1.14
C ASP A 121 12.45 -16.89 1.84
N LYS A 122 12.61 -15.60 2.17
CA LYS A 122 13.76 -15.09 2.93
C LYS A 122 13.86 -15.71 4.33
N ASP A 123 12.74 -15.94 5.01
CA ASP A 123 12.72 -16.63 6.31
C ASP A 123 13.19 -18.08 6.15
N LYS A 124 12.68 -18.79 5.13
CA LYS A 124 13.15 -20.14 4.78
C LYS A 124 14.64 -20.19 4.40
N ARG A 125 15.15 -19.22 3.63
CA ARG A 125 16.57 -19.13 3.28
C ARG A 125 17.44 -18.78 4.48
N SER A 126 17.01 -17.89 5.35
CA SER A 126 17.76 -17.49 6.56
C SER A 126 17.88 -18.66 7.54
N LEU A 127 16.84 -19.48 7.67
CA LEU A 127 16.88 -20.73 8.42
C LEU A 127 17.83 -21.77 7.79
N HIS A 128 17.95 -21.77 6.45
CA HIS A 128 18.82 -22.71 5.74
C HIS A 128 20.31 -22.33 5.79
N ASP A 129 20.64 -21.03 5.79
CA ASP A 129 22.02 -20.53 5.92
C ASP A 129 22.64 -20.86 7.30
N SER A 130 21.80 -21.05 8.32
CA SER A 130 22.23 -21.35 9.69
C SER A 130 22.49 -22.84 9.95
N PHE A 131 22.18 -23.74 9.00
CA PHE A 131 22.35 -25.20 9.18
C PHE A 131 23.68 -25.74 8.65
N CYS A 132 24.59 -24.88 8.18
CA CYS A 132 25.93 -25.26 7.76
C CYS A 132 26.99 -24.42 8.49
N LYS A 133 27.14 -24.63 9.81
CA LYS A 133 28.33 -24.23 10.55
C LYS A 133 28.63 -25.20 11.68
#